data_AF-A0A378QCX9-F1
#
_entry.id   AF-A0A378QCX9-F1
#
_cell.length_a   1.000
_cell.length_b   1.000
_cell.length_c   1.000
_cell.angle_alpha   90.00
_cell.angle_beta   90.00
_cell.angle_gamma   90.00
#
_symmetry.space_group_name_H-M   'P 1'
#
loop_
_entity.id
_entity.type
_entity.pdbx_description
1 polymer ?
#
loop_
_entity_poly.entity_id
_entity_poly.type
_entity_poly.pdbx_seq_one_letter_code
_entity_poly.pdbx_strand_id
1 'polypeptide(L)'
;MSELQFLQDYTIELLQYEQSEQLINGTKAFYYIDNLVTPAVQNIANKIAPYTSNHRFKRSPMQIELVFDTPLVSENVFSIFVNNEMTEIVFYMHSPAVYSETKTLTINDPTVFNEQDIWLEFVKMMSDRRVSLEQEFGLVPTPKDE
;
A
#
# COMPACT_ATOMS: atom_id res chain seq x y z
N MET A 1 -10.77 -40.63 -9.86
CA MET A 1 -10.09 -39.32 -9.78
C MET A 1 -9.08 -39.43 -8.65
N SER A 2 -7.82 -39.00 -8.81
CA SER A 2 -6.84 -39.04 -7.73
C SER A 2 -7.09 -37.90 -6.73
N GLU A 3 -6.66 -38.06 -5.49
CA GLU A 3 -6.79 -37.05 -4.43
C GLU A 3 -6.09 -35.73 -4.81
N LEU A 4 -4.93 -35.80 -5.47
CA LEU A 4 -4.23 -34.62 -5.99
C LEU A 4 -5.06 -33.87 -7.04
N GLN A 5 -5.72 -34.58 -7.96
CA GLN A 5 -6.53 -33.94 -9.00
C GLN A 5 -7.73 -33.22 -8.38
N PHE A 6 -8.37 -33.83 -7.37
CA PHE A 6 -9.45 -33.20 -6.63
C PHE A 6 -9.00 -31.89 -5.96
N LEU A 7 -7.84 -31.89 -5.28
CA LEU A 7 -7.32 -30.68 -4.63
C LEU A 7 -6.98 -29.57 -5.63
N GLN A 8 -6.44 -29.94 -6.79
CA GLN A 8 -6.15 -28.98 -7.86
C GLN A 8 -7.42 -28.37 -8.43
N ASP A 9 -8.42 -29.20 -8.74
CA ASP A 9 -9.70 -28.75 -9.28
C ASP A 9 -10.46 -27.88 -8.27
N TYR A 10 -10.46 -28.25 -6.99
CA TYR A 10 -11.08 -27.48 -5.92
C TYR A 10 -10.38 -26.13 -5.70
N THR A 11 -9.06 -26.07 -5.85
CA THR A 11 -8.32 -24.80 -5.79
C THR A 11 -8.74 -23.87 -6.94
N ILE A 12 -8.92 -24.40 -8.14
CA ILE A 12 -9.40 -23.63 -9.30
C ILE A 12 -10.81 -23.10 -9.04
N GLU A 13 -11.71 -23.93 -8.48
CA GLU A 13 -13.08 -23.53 -8.14
C GLU A 13 -13.10 -22.36 -7.14
N LEU A 14 -12.27 -22.42 -6.09
CA LEU A 14 -12.13 -21.33 -5.12
C LEU A 14 -11.66 -20.03 -5.78
N LEU A 15 -10.64 -20.09 -6.63
CA LEU A 15 -10.14 -18.91 -7.35
C LEU A 15 -11.16 -18.34 -8.34
N GLN A 16 -11.97 -19.19 -8.97
CA GLN A 16 -13.06 -18.76 -9.87
C GLN A 16 -14.18 -18.06 -9.09
N TYR A 17 -14.50 -18.53 -7.90
CA TYR A 17 -15.47 -17.88 -7.02
C TYR A 17 -15.05 -16.46 -6.62
N GLU A 18 -13.77 -16.27 -6.28
CA GLU A 18 -13.18 -14.96 -5.95
C GLU A 18 -13.22 -13.96 -7.12
N GLN A 19 -13.23 -14.44 -8.37
CA GLN A 19 -13.29 -13.58 -9.56
C GLN A 19 -14.71 -13.08 -9.90
N SER A 20 -15.74 -13.48 -9.16
CA SER A 20 -17.11 -13.07 -9.48
C SER A 20 -17.30 -11.56 -9.30
N GLU A 21 -17.63 -10.86 -10.39
CA GLU A 21 -17.81 -9.39 -10.42
C GLU A 21 -18.84 -8.87 -9.41
N GLN A 22 -19.80 -9.71 -9.02
CA GLN A 22 -20.80 -9.41 -7.99
C GLN A 22 -20.19 -9.16 -6.60
N LEU A 23 -19.07 -9.81 -6.26
CA LEU A 23 -18.34 -9.56 -5.01
C LEU A 23 -17.49 -8.29 -5.08
N ILE A 24 -17.11 -7.86 -6.28
CA ILE A 24 -16.06 -6.87 -6.54
C ILE A 24 -16.64 -5.46 -6.76
N ASN A 25 -17.66 -5.32 -7.60
CA ASN A 25 -18.09 -4.02 -8.12
C ASN A 25 -19.22 -3.34 -7.31
N GLY A 26 -19.70 -4.00 -6.24
CA GLY A 26 -20.85 -3.53 -5.46
C GLY A 26 -20.53 -2.77 -4.16
N THR A 27 -19.26 -2.68 -3.75
CA THR A 27 -18.88 -2.18 -2.43
C THR A 27 -18.52 -0.70 -2.45
N LYS A 28 -18.80 0.02 -1.34
CA LYS A 28 -18.38 1.42 -1.16
C LYS A 28 -16.84 1.55 -1.19
N ALA A 29 -16.15 0.55 -0.66
CA ALA A 29 -14.69 0.46 -0.67
C ALA A 29 -14.13 0.48 -2.10
N PHE A 30 -14.71 -0.28 -3.03
CA PHE A 30 -14.28 -0.28 -4.43
C PHE A 30 -14.33 1.11 -5.06
N TYR A 31 -15.46 1.81 -4.91
CA TYR A 31 -15.60 3.16 -5.45
C TYR A 31 -14.57 4.11 -4.85
N TYR A 32 -14.35 4.04 -3.54
CA TYR A 32 -13.40 4.89 -2.83
C TYR A 32 -11.94 4.63 -3.26
N ILE A 33 -11.56 3.35 -3.36
CA ILE A 33 -10.24 2.94 -3.85
C ILE A 33 -10.02 3.40 -5.29
N ASP A 34 -11.01 3.22 -6.18
CA ASP A 34 -10.89 3.55 -7.60
C ASP A 34 -10.79 5.06 -7.84
N ASN A 35 -11.61 5.85 -7.15
CA ASN A 35 -11.81 7.26 -7.50
C ASN A 35 -11.01 8.24 -6.63
N LEU A 36 -10.54 7.82 -5.46
CA LEU A 36 -9.81 8.71 -4.54
C LEU A 36 -8.41 8.17 -4.19
N VAL A 37 -8.34 6.93 -3.70
CA VAL A 37 -7.06 6.39 -3.20
C VAL A 37 -6.09 6.07 -4.34
N THR A 38 -6.58 5.44 -5.41
CA THR A 38 -5.74 5.07 -6.56
C THR A 38 -5.09 6.29 -7.24
N PRO A 39 -5.84 7.36 -7.57
CA PRO A 39 -5.24 8.57 -8.12
C PRO A 39 -4.19 9.22 -7.19
N ALA A 40 -4.44 9.27 -5.88
CA ALA A 40 -3.50 9.82 -4.92
C ALA A 40 -2.18 9.01 -4.87
N VAL A 41 -2.26 7.68 -4.87
CA VAL A 41 -1.08 6.81 -4.86
C VAL A 41 -0.32 6.86 -6.19
N GLN A 42 -1.02 7.01 -7.30
CA GLN A 42 -0.39 7.29 -8.60
C GLN A 42 0.30 8.66 -8.62
N ASN A 43 -0.30 9.68 -8.00
CA ASN A 43 0.33 10.98 -7.83
C ASN A 43 1.65 10.86 -7.06
N ILE A 44 1.64 10.14 -5.93
CA ILE A 44 2.84 9.83 -5.14
C ILE A 44 3.91 9.18 -6.00
N ALA A 45 3.57 8.08 -6.70
CA ALA A 45 4.52 7.37 -7.56
C ALA A 45 5.15 8.30 -8.60
N ASN A 46 4.34 9.12 -9.27
CA ASN A 46 4.83 10.07 -10.28
C ASN A 46 5.77 11.12 -9.68
N LYS A 47 5.51 11.58 -8.46
CA LYS A 47 6.34 12.58 -7.77
C LYS A 47 7.67 12.00 -7.27
N ILE A 48 7.69 10.73 -6.84
CA ILE A 48 8.91 10.09 -6.36
C ILE A 48 9.74 9.45 -7.48
N ALA A 49 9.16 9.27 -8.68
CA ALA A 49 9.79 8.61 -9.82
C ALA A 49 11.20 9.12 -10.18
N PRO A 50 11.55 10.42 -10.06
CA PRO A 50 12.91 10.87 -10.32
C PRO A 50 13.98 10.30 -9.35
N TYR A 51 13.57 9.78 -8.20
CA TYR A 51 14.45 9.33 -7.11
C TYR A 51 14.39 7.82 -6.87
N THR A 52 13.54 7.11 -7.60
CA THR A 52 13.17 5.72 -7.34
C THR A 52 12.97 4.95 -8.65
N SER A 53 12.93 3.62 -8.59
CA SER A 53 12.77 2.76 -9.77
C SER A 53 11.79 1.63 -9.52
N ASN A 54 11.51 0.82 -10.55
CA ASN A 54 10.69 -0.40 -10.47
C ASN A 54 9.28 -0.20 -9.86
N HIS A 55 8.64 0.94 -10.20
CA HIS A 55 7.27 1.24 -9.80
C HIS A 55 6.30 0.18 -10.32
N ARG A 56 5.62 -0.51 -9.42
CA ARG A 56 4.56 -1.49 -9.73
C ARG A 56 3.36 -1.21 -8.86
N PHE A 57 2.17 -1.32 -9.44
CA PHE A 57 0.92 -1.22 -8.69
C PHE A 57 0.25 -2.58 -8.61
N LYS A 58 -0.20 -2.95 -7.41
CA LYS A 58 -1.16 -4.04 -7.24
C LYS A 58 -2.45 -3.44 -6.74
N ARG A 59 -3.57 -3.86 -7.30
CA ARG A 59 -4.87 -3.34 -6.94
C ARG A 59 -5.85 -4.47 -6.73
N SER A 60 -6.62 -4.36 -5.67
CA SER A 60 -7.79 -5.16 -5.39
C SER A 60 -8.99 -4.22 -5.14
N PRO A 61 -10.21 -4.74 -4.95
CA PRO A 61 -11.38 -3.91 -4.70
C PRO A 61 -11.29 -3.08 -3.42
N MET A 62 -10.43 -3.46 -2.48
CA MET A 62 -10.33 -2.85 -1.17
C MET A 62 -8.94 -2.30 -0.88
N GLN A 63 -8.01 -2.43 -1.82
CA GLN A 63 -6.60 -2.16 -1.57
C GLN A 63 -5.89 -1.64 -2.82
N ILE A 64 -4.94 -0.76 -2.60
CA ILE A 64 -3.87 -0.49 -3.56
C ILE A 64 -2.51 -0.63 -2.88
N GLU A 65 -1.54 -1.13 -3.62
CA GLU A 65 -0.14 -1.20 -3.26
C GLU A 65 0.69 -0.48 -4.32
N LEU A 66 1.60 0.37 -3.88
CA LEU A 66 2.71 0.90 -4.66
C LEU A 66 3.98 0.21 -4.20
N VAL A 67 4.62 -0.53 -5.12
CA VAL A 67 5.95 -1.09 -4.93
C VAL A 67 6.96 -0.22 -5.66
N PHE A 68 8.07 0.12 -5.02
CA PHE A 68 9.15 0.91 -5.61
C PHE A 68 10.50 0.59 -4.97
N ASP A 69 11.56 0.88 -5.71
CA ASP A 69 12.93 0.68 -5.28
C ASP A 69 13.60 2.04 -5.03
N THR A 70 14.45 2.07 -4.02
CA THR A 70 15.43 3.14 -3.79
C THR A 70 16.83 2.57 -4.04
N PRO A 71 17.87 3.40 -4.21
CA PRO A 71 19.24 2.90 -4.37
C PRO A 71 19.74 1.98 -3.24
N LEU A 72 19.17 2.12 -2.03
CA LEU A 72 19.58 1.37 -0.84
C LEU A 72 18.67 0.18 -0.51
N VAL A 73 17.40 0.23 -0.91
CA VAL A 73 16.39 -0.76 -0.52
C VAL A 73 15.50 -1.05 -1.71
N SER A 74 15.47 -2.30 -2.14
CA SER A 74 14.52 -2.83 -3.12
C SER A 74 13.22 -3.28 -2.45
N GLU A 75 12.15 -3.34 -3.24
CA GLU A 75 10.84 -3.86 -2.85
C GLU A 75 10.23 -3.12 -1.67
N ASN A 76 10.36 -1.79 -1.63
CA ASN A 76 9.56 -0.99 -0.72
C ASN A 76 8.10 -1.08 -1.14
N VAL A 77 7.21 -1.31 -0.18
CA VAL A 77 5.76 -1.40 -0.40
C VAL A 77 5.09 -0.34 0.44
N PHE A 78 4.34 0.54 -0.22
CA PHE A 78 3.36 1.40 0.43
C PHE A 78 1.97 0.91 0.02
N SER A 79 1.16 0.50 0.99
CA SER A 79 -0.18 -0.04 0.76
C SER A 79 -1.23 0.72 1.55
N ILE A 80 -2.41 0.86 0.93
CA ILE A 80 -3.60 1.40 1.54
C ILE A 80 -4.72 0.40 1.34
N PHE A 81 -5.35 0.00 2.44
CA PHE A 81 -6.52 -0.87 2.48
C PHE A 81 -7.71 -0.13 3.11
N VAL A 82 -8.90 -0.35 2.59
CA VAL A 82 -10.16 0.20 3.12
C VAL A 82 -11.14 -0.94 3.34
N ASN A 83 -11.71 -1.04 4.53
CA ASN A 83 -12.67 -2.10 4.83
C ASN A 83 -14.00 -1.91 4.04
N ASN A 84 -14.82 -2.96 3.94
CA ASN A 84 -16.00 -2.95 3.05
C ASN A 84 -17.03 -1.88 3.40
N GLU A 85 -17.15 -1.60 4.70
CA GLU A 85 -18.07 -0.61 5.24
C GLU A 85 -17.54 0.83 5.14
N MET A 86 -16.28 1.00 4.75
CA MET A 86 -15.57 2.28 4.69
C MET A 86 -15.57 3.00 6.05
N THR A 87 -15.37 2.22 7.11
CA THR A 87 -15.24 2.71 8.50
C THR A 87 -13.79 2.73 8.95
N GLU A 88 -12.90 2.06 8.23
CA GLU A 88 -11.47 2.02 8.54
C GLU A 88 -10.62 2.08 7.27
N ILE A 89 -9.52 2.82 7.37
CA ILE A 89 -8.43 2.83 6.41
C ILE A 89 -7.15 2.40 7.10
N VAL A 90 -6.40 1.53 6.43
CA VAL A 90 -5.16 0.96 6.93
C VAL A 90 -4.04 1.31 5.97
N PHE A 91 -3.02 1.98 6.48
CA PHE A 91 -1.77 2.26 5.81
C PHE A 91 -0.75 1.23 6.23
N TYR A 92 0.01 0.73 5.28
CA TYR A 92 1.11 -0.18 5.53
C TYR A 92 2.33 0.27 4.75
N MET A 93 3.45 0.40 5.44
CA MET A 93 4.75 0.60 4.82
C MET A 93 5.65 -0.58 5.16
N HIS A 94 6.34 -1.09 4.15
CA HIS A 94 7.35 -2.12 4.30
C HIS A 94 8.58 -1.77 3.47
N SER A 95 9.72 -1.86 4.11
CA SER A 95 11.04 -1.75 3.52
C SER A 95 11.86 -2.90 4.06
N PRO A 96 12.18 -3.91 3.24
CA PRO A 96 12.86 -5.11 3.69
C PRO A 96 14.08 -4.81 4.56
N ALA A 97 14.16 -5.47 5.72
CA ALA A 97 15.22 -5.32 6.73
C ALA A 97 15.42 -3.92 7.34
N VAL A 98 14.63 -2.91 6.93
CA VAL A 98 14.81 -1.51 7.36
C VAL A 98 13.62 -1.02 8.18
N TYR A 99 12.40 -1.25 7.70
CA TYR A 99 11.22 -0.63 8.31
C TYR A 99 9.96 -1.42 8.00
N SER A 100 9.07 -1.55 8.98
CA SER A 100 7.71 -1.99 8.72
C SER A 100 6.76 -1.37 9.72
N GLU A 101 5.66 -0.79 9.24
CA GLU A 101 4.63 -0.21 10.08
C GLU A 101 3.25 -0.42 9.47
N THR A 102 2.27 -0.65 10.34
CA THR A 102 0.85 -0.63 10.00
C THR A 102 0.15 0.44 10.84
N LYS A 103 -0.61 1.32 10.19
CA LYS A 103 -1.39 2.37 10.82
C LYS A 103 -2.85 2.28 10.42
N THR A 104 -3.74 2.17 11.39
CA THR A 104 -5.19 2.17 11.17
C THR A 104 -5.79 3.50 11.60
N LEU A 105 -6.65 4.06 10.76
CA LEU A 105 -7.45 5.25 11.06
C LEU A 105 -8.93 4.91 10.89
N THR A 106 -9.76 5.40 11.81
CA THR A 106 -11.21 5.30 11.73
C THR A 106 -11.76 6.41 10.83
N ILE A 107 -12.58 6.04 9.85
CA ILE A 107 -13.31 6.96 8.99
C ILE A 107 -14.67 7.23 9.65
N ASN A 108 -14.77 8.35 10.38
CA ASN A 108 -16.04 8.80 10.94
C ASN A 108 -16.91 9.50 9.88
N ASP A 109 -16.28 10.16 8.91
CA ASP A 109 -16.92 10.75 7.74
C ASP A 109 -16.03 10.52 6.50
N PRO A 110 -16.50 9.76 5.50
CA PRO A 110 -15.75 9.45 4.30
C PRO A 110 -15.53 10.63 3.36
N THR A 111 -16.21 11.75 3.58
CA THR A 111 -15.98 13.01 2.85
C THR A 111 -14.83 13.83 3.41
N VAL A 112 -14.37 13.52 4.63
CA VAL A 112 -13.26 14.23 5.30
C VAL A 112 -11.91 13.68 4.85
N PHE A 113 -11.81 12.36 4.67
CA PHE A 113 -10.56 11.70 4.27
C PHE A 113 -10.28 11.90 2.78
N ASN A 114 -9.16 12.56 2.45
CA ASN A 114 -8.83 13.01 1.10
C ASN A 114 -7.36 12.75 0.71
N GLU A 115 -6.96 13.18 -0.50
CA GLU A 115 -5.60 13.00 -1.02
C GLU A 115 -4.51 13.55 -0.09
N GLN A 116 -4.76 14.66 0.60
CA GLN A 116 -3.79 15.26 1.52
C GLN A 116 -3.49 14.34 2.70
N ASP A 117 -4.50 13.63 3.21
CA ASP A 117 -4.32 12.69 4.33
C ASP A 117 -3.46 11.49 3.91
N ILE A 118 -3.67 10.99 2.68
CA ILE A 118 -2.85 9.92 2.10
C ILE A 118 -1.38 10.36 1.99
N TRP A 119 -1.15 11.57 1.47
CA TRP A 119 0.20 12.15 1.40
C TRP A 119 0.83 12.33 2.78
N LEU A 120 0.05 12.80 3.75
CA LEU A 120 0.54 13.02 5.10
C LEU A 120 1.01 11.71 5.74
N GLU A 121 0.22 10.63 5.64
CA GLU A 121 0.62 9.33 6.17
C GLU A 121 1.82 8.75 5.42
N PHE A 122 1.89 8.88 4.08
CA PHE A 122 3.07 8.48 3.31
C PHE A 122 4.33 9.21 3.78
N VAL A 123 4.27 10.53 4.00
CA VAL A 123 5.41 11.32 4.45
C VAL A 123 5.85 10.93 5.87
N LYS A 124 4.91 10.68 6.78
CA LYS A 124 5.23 10.20 8.14
C LYS A 124 5.98 8.87 8.08
N MET A 125 5.45 7.88 7.37
CA MET A 125 6.08 6.56 7.24
C MET A 125 7.45 6.62 6.56
N MET A 126 7.61 7.49 5.56
CA MET A 126 8.92 7.71 4.92
C MET A 126 9.92 8.42 5.85
N SER A 127 9.45 9.30 6.73
CA SER A 127 10.28 9.98 7.73
C SER A 127 10.76 9.00 8.80
N ASP A 128 9.88 8.12 9.28
CA ASP A 128 10.23 7.09 10.27
C ASP A 128 11.18 6.03 9.66
N ARG A 129 10.94 5.65 8.41
CA ARG A 129 11.86 4.83 7.63
C ARG A 129 13.24 5.46 7.50
N ARG A 130 13.33 6.78 7.31
CA ARG A 130 14.62 7.48 7.23
C ARG A 130 15.43 7.30 8.51
N VAL A 131 14.81 7.43 9.69
CA VAL A 131 15.48 7.20 10.98
C VAL A 131 16.06 5.79 11.04
N SER A 132 15.31 4.80 10.56
CA SER A 132 15.75 3.40 10.52
C SER A 132 16.90 3.18 9.52
N LEU A 133 16.87 3.84 8.35
CA LEU A 133 17.98 3.82 7.39
C LEU A 133 19.26 4.44 7.96
N GLU A 134 19.16 5.56 8.69
CA GLU A 134 20.30 6.23 9.29
C GLU A 134 20.98 5.32 10.34
N GLN A 135 20.19 4.55 11.08
CA GLN A 135 20.69 3.55 12.04
C GLN A 135 21.32 2.35 11.35
N GLU A 136 20.64 1.75 10.36
CA GLU A 136 21.10 0.53 9.69
C GLU A 136 22.39 0.77 8.88
N PHE A 137 22.52 1.92 8.23
CA PHE A 137 23.65 2.24 7.37
C PHE A 137 24.69 3.16 8.02
N GLY A 138 24.53 3.51 9.30
CA GLY A 138 25.46 4.38 10.04
C GLY A 138 25.56 5.81 9.48
N LEU A 139 24.52 6.29 8.80
CA LEU A 139 24.45 7.63 8.22
C LEU A 139 23.99 8.62 9.31
N VAL A 140 24.85 8.91 10.28
CA VAL A 140 24.59 9.99 11.23
C VAL A 140 24.65 11.32 10.45
N PRO A 141 23.70 12.25 10.62
CA PRO A 141 23.84 13.56 10.01
C PRO A 141 25.14 14.20 10.51
N THR A 142 26.03 14.54 9.59
CA THR A 142 27.15 15.44 9.90
C THR A 142 26.52 16.70 10.48
N PRO A 143 26.92 17.13 11.69
CA PRO A 143 26.55 18.46 12.17
C PRO A 143 26.92 19.44 11.06
N LYS A 144 25.99 20.32 10.68
CA LYS A 144 26.37 21.48 9.88
C LYS A 144 27.34 22.25 10.77
N ASP A 145 28.62 22.24 10.40
CA ASP A 145 29.60 23.14 11.00
C ASP A 145 29.05 24.57 10.86
N GLU A 146 28.79 25.20 12.01
CA GLU A 146 28.44 26.62 12.15
C GLU A 146 29.63 27.52 11.76
#